data_AF-A0A9P7PBE9-F1
#
_entry.id   AF-A0A9P7PBE9-F1
#
_cell.length_a   1.000
_cell.length_b   1.000
_cell.length_c   1.000
_cell.angle_alpha   90.00
_cell.angle_beta   90.00
_cell.angle_gamma   90.00
#
_symmetry.space_group_name_H-M   'P 1'
#
loop_
_entity.id
_entity.type
_entity.pdbx_description
1 polymer ?
#
loop_
_entity_poly.entity_id
_entity_poly.type
_entity_poly.pdbx_seq_one_letter_code
_entity_poly.pdbx_strand_id
1 'polypeptide(L)'
;MPPKSGRRPGRPRKNPPRPRADTADDEILPPFFNTTFSTHRVSPLFIGQQELDPARLQQLAHRLRDTLVGDVVRGIQIGLESTDTPAGQVGALRSVTIRWFQAQKLLGGDLDYTEQDSGNGVDDAVMRQWNRLSERHRRGLWVEIVHENASYVALLLPGHPGAVRDRRTATSNGWAMQSDGKTLDVGADPDQFVHLPLLLLRMPQALKGVIGDWISTTFDCRVSKLNLGTRTLVTVWEDWIKVAGLPGKGPDFSISLAFNAPLAAKRVRSSKAAPGNEAEEQERLGPDEGEDEDSEDDDTSREPGLRSIDMTVSPQDLRRFFRAGEQSGALYRSNNSGSWESDPRERRRLAGGNADDGWAWRTNQAPDEHPFTEALARYLDHHLALNLFHPSVRIVQISCGGFVLAQSRLKVVRVGSVSDQLARAAWVFVTRLGERLRGEKMFDLEF
;
A
#
# COMPACT_ATOMS: atom_id res chain seq x y z
N MET A 1 64.33 -15.03 66.52
CA MET A 1 65.05 -13.79 66.16
C MET A 1 64.86 -13.50 64.66
N PRO A 2 64.72 -12.23 64.25
CA PRO A 2 64.48 -11.75 62.86
C PRO A 2 65.80 -11.82 62.02
N PRO A 3 65.93 -11.41 60.72
CA PRO A 3 65.21 -10.29 60.08
C PRO A 3 64.90 -10.28 58.54
N LYS A 4 63.98 -9.35 58.21
CA LYS A 4 63.90 -8.35 57.10
C LYS A 4 64.20 -8.76 55.64
N SER A 5 63.22 -8.59 54.75
CA SER A 5 63.08 -7.43 53.83
C SER A 5 62.34 -7.80 52.52
N GLY A 6 61.62 -6.83 51.93
CA GLY A 6 61.11 -6.93 50.55
C GLY A 6 59.69 -6.41 50.31
N ARG A 7 59.49 -5.09 50.36
CA ARG A 7 58.26 -4.42 49.87
C ARG A 7 58.17 -4.51 48.33
N ARG A 8 57.00 -4.88 47.79
CA ARG A 8 56.56 -4.55 46.41
C ARG A 8 55.31 -3.66 46.48
N PRO A 9 55.16 -2.63 45.61
CA PRO A 9 54.06 -1.68 45.67
C PRO A 9 52.76 -2.25 45.09
N GLY A 10 51.66 -2.00 45.80
CA GLY A 10 50.31 -2.44 45.43
C GLY A 10 49.74 -1.66 44.24
N ARG A 11 49.13 -2.41 43.32
CA ARG A 11 48.29 -1.92 42.21
C ARG A 11 47.08 -1.13 42.76
N PRO A 12 46.67 -0.01 42.14
CA PRO A 12 45.47 0.71 42.55
C PRO A 12 44.21 -0.12 42.27
N ARG A 13 43.34 -0.21 43.28
CA ARG A 13 41.99 -0.81 43.18
C ARG A 13 41.18 -0.02 42.15
N LYS A 14 40.75 -0.68 41.07
CA LYS A 14 39.74 -0.14 40.15
C LYS A 14 38.40 -0.10 40.90
N ASN A 15 37.83 1.10 41.02
CA ASN A 15 36.45 1.27 41.44
C ASN A 15 35.52 0.50 40.48
N PRO A 16 34.47 -0.19 40.98
CA PRO A 16 33.50 -0.82 40.11
C PRO A 16 32.78 0.27 39.29
N PRO A 17 32.51 0.04 37.99
CA PRO A 17 31.75 0.98 37.20
C PRO A 17 30.34 1.11 37.79
N ARG A 18 29.89 2.35 37.97
CA ARG A 18 28.49 2.67 38.29
C ARG A 18 27.60 1.96 37.28
N PRO A 19 26.51 1.29 37.72
CA PRO A 19 25.52 0.78 36.77
C PRO A 19 25.02 1.98 35.96
N ARG A 20 25.18 1.89 34.64
CA ARG A 20 24.44 2.73 33.71
C ARG A 20 22.96 2.47 34.02
N ALA A 21 22.21 3.54 34.20
CA ALA A 21 20.76 3.44 34.25
C ALA A 21 20.33 2.92 32.87
N ASP A 22 20.17 1.60 32.77
CA ASP A 22 19.37 0.97 31.72
C ASP A 22 17.92 1.34 32.01
N THR A 23 17.56 2.58 31.72
CA THR A 23 16.17 2.95 31.40
C THR A 23 16.09 2.98 29.88
N ALA A 24 16.21 1.80 29.25
CA ALA A 24 15.46 1.57 28.05
C ALA A 24 14.01 1.59 28.51
N ASP A 25 13.34 2.75 28.40
CA ASP A 25 11.90 2.72 28.25
C ASP A 25 11.67 1.78 27.06
N ASP A 26 11.22 0.56 27.33
CA ASP A 26 10.70 -0.35 26.32
C ASP A 26 9.45 0.33 25.76
N GLU A 27 9.64 1.31 24.87
CA GLU A 27 8.59 2.06 24.23
C GLU A 27 7.75 1.04 23.46
N ILE A 28 6.53 0.79 23.95
CA ILE A 28 5.65 -0.24 23.42
C ILE A 28 5.25 0.17 22.00
N LEU A 29 5.78 -0.54 21.00
CA LEU A 29 5.48 -0.32 19.59
C LEU A 29 4.31 -1.20 19.12
N PRO A 30 3.51 -0.72 18.16
CA PRO A 30 2.45 -1.55 17.58
C PRO A 30 3.02 -2.78 16.87
N PRO A 31 2.29 -3.91 16.85
CA PRO A 31 2.67 -5.05 16.03
C PRO A 31 2.60 -4.65 14.56
N PHE A 32 3.70 -4.83 13.82
CA PHE A 32 3.77 -4.50 12.40
C PHE A 32 4.33 -5.66 11.57
N PHE A 33 5.50 -6.16 11.94
CA PHE A 33 6.10 -7.29 11.25
C PHE A 33 5.31 -8.59 11.44
N ASN A 34 5.40 -9.46 10.44
CA ASN A 34 4.73 -10.75 10.38
C ASN A 34 3.20 -10.68 10.53
N THR A 35 2.63 -9.48 10.42
CA THR A 35 1.20 -9.22 10.51
C THR A 35 0.64 -8.90 9.14
N THR A 36 -0.51 -9.48 8.83
CA THR A 36 -1.30 -9.08 7.67
C THR A 36 -2.19 -7.89 8.03
N PHE A 37 -2.12 -6.85 7.23
CA PHE A 37 -3.03 -5.71 7.26
C PHE A 37 -3.85 -5.61 5.98
N SER A 38 -5.09 -5.14 6.11
CA SER A 38 -5.80 -4.52 4.99
C SER A 38 -5.44 -3.05 4.88
N THR A 39 -5.19 -2.59 3.66
CA THR A 39 -4.71 -1.24 3.37
C THR A 39 -5.85 -0.32 2.94
N HIS A 40 -5.85 0.90 3.47
CA HIS A 40 -6.83 1.94 3.19
C HIS A 40 -6.11 3.29 2.99
N ARG A 41 -6.69 4.14 2.16
CA ARG A 41 -6.30 5.54 1.99
C ARG A 41 -7.15 6.41 2.92
N VAL A 42 -6.52 7.36 3.58
CA VAL A 42 -7.18 8.38 4.41
C VAL A 42 -6.85 9.77 3.86
N SER A 43 -7.83 10.66 3.78
CA SER A 43 -7.58 12.08 3.52
C SER A 43 -6.95 12.75 4.77
N PRO A 44 -6.47 14.00 4.69
CA PRO A 44 -5.99 14.69 5.89
C PRO A 44 -7.05 14.68 6.99
N LEU A 45 -6.61 14.39 8.23
CA LEU A 45 -7.45 14.35 9.42
C LEU A 45 -7.63 15.78 9.92
N PHE A 46 -8.86 16.30 9.92
CA PHE A 46 -9.17 17.58 10.52
C PHE A 46 -9.15 17.45 12.05
N ILE A 47 -8.24 18.19 12.69
CA ILE A 47 -8.11 18.23 14.15
C ILE A 47 -8.63 19.52 14.77
N GLY A 48 -8.86 20.55 13.95
CA GLY A 48 -9.27 21.89 14.37
C GLY A 48 -8.15 22.62 15.11
N GLN A 49 -8.52 23.54 16.01
CA GLN A 49 -7.55 24.34 16.79
C GLN A 49 -6.92 23.59 17.96
N GLN A 50 -7.49 22.45 18.36
CA GLN A 50 -6.95 21.63 19.42
C GLN A 50 -5.98 20.62 18.79
N GLU A 51 -4.80 20.45 19.38
CA GLU A 51 -3.89 19.38 18.95
C GLU A 51 -4.40 18.02 19.44
N LEU A 52 -3.83 16.94 18.89
CA LEU A 52 -4.06 15.58 19.38
C LEU A 52 -3.09 15.27 20.52
N ASP A 53 -3.25 15.98 21.64
CA ASP A 53 -2.50 15.73 22.86
C ASP A 53 -2.92 14.39 23.53
N PRO A 54 -2.12 13.84 24.45
CA PRO A 54 -2.46 12.57 25.10
C PRO A 54 -3.83 12.57 25.81
N ALA A 55 -4.25 13.71 26.36
CA ALA A 55 -5.54 13.85 27.03
C ALA A 55 -6.71 13.74 26.04
N ARG A 56 -6.64 14.41 24.90
CA ARG A 56 -7.64 14.32 23.83
C ARG A 56 -7.65 12.92 23.22
N LEU A 57 -6.50 12.29 23.01
CA LEU A 57 -6.45 10.91 22.52
C LEU A 57 -7.13 9.94 23.49
N GLN A 58 -6.97 10.13 24.80
CA GLN A 58 -7.72 9.35 25.79
C GLN A 58 -9.23 9.60 25.69
N GLN A 59 -9.67 10.84 25.54
CA GLN A 59 -11.10 11.14 25.35
C GLN A 59 -11.65 10.48 24.07
N LEU A 60 -10.91 10.53 22.97
CA LEU A 60 -11.27 9.87 21.72
C LEU A 60 -11.33 8.35 21.89
N ALA A 61 -10.41 7.75 22.64
CA ALA A 61 -10.43 6.32 22.95
C ALA A 61 -11.68 5.91 23.75
N HIS A 62 -12.10 6.74 24.72
CA HIS A 62 -13.35 6.52 25.46
C HIS A 62 -14.57 6.63 24.54
N ARG A 63 -14.64 7.65 23.66
CA ARG A 63 -15.73 7.78 22.69
C ARG A 63 -15.81 6.62 21.72
N LEU A 64 -14.66 6.12 21.25
CA LEU A 64 -14.61 4.94 20.40
C LEU A 64 -15.12 3.70 21.16
N ARG A 65 -14.70 3.52 22.42
CA ARG A 65 -15.22 2.45 23.29
C ARG A 65 -16.74 2.53 23.42
N ASP A 66 -17.29 3.71 23.69
CA ASP A 66 -18.74 3.91 23.84
C ASP A 66 -19.48 3.62 22.53
N THR A 67 -18.88 3.95 21.39
CA THR A 67 -19.41 3.62 20.05
C THR A 67 -19.47 2.10 19.87
N LEU A 68 -18.37 1.40 20.15
CA LEU A 68 -18.28 -0.06 20.03
C LEU A 68 -19.24 -0.78 20.98
N VAL A 69 -19.42 -0.30 22.21
CA VAL A 69 -20.40 -0.84 23.17
C VAL A 69 -21.82 -0.52 22.71
N GLY A 70 -22.06 0.71 22.24
CA GLY A 70 -23.36 1.16 21.73
C GLY A 70 -23.83 0.35 20.52
N ASP A 71 -22.93 -0.03 19.61
CA ASP A 71 -23.25 -0.86 18.46
C ASP A 71 -23.66 -2.28 18.86
N VAL A 72 -23.00 -2.85 19.88
CA VAL A 72 -23.42 -4.14 20.49
C VAL A 72 -24.82 -4.02 21.10
N VAL A 73 -25.13 -2.91 21.79
CA VAL A 73 -26.44 -2.66 22.41
C VAL A 73 -27.54 -2.39 21.38
N ARG A 74 -27.21 -1.77 20.23
CA ARG A 74 -28.14 -1.52 19.12
C ARG A 74 -28.51 -2.77 18.32
N GLY A 75 -28.02 -3.94 18.72
CA GLY A 75 -28.32 -5.21 18.04
C GLY A 75 -27.47 -5.44 16.79
N ILE A 76 -26.51 -4.55 16.49
CA ILE A 76 -25.41 -4.87 15.58
C ILE A 76 -24.49 -5.80 16.38
N GLN A 77 -24.90 -7.07 16.50
CA GLN A 77 -23.98 -8.11 16.95
C GLN A 77 -22.85 -8.11 15.94
N ILE A 78 -21.77 -7.42 16.27
CA ILE A 78 -20.54 -7.51 15.51
C ILE A 78 -20.14 -8.97 15.71
N GLY A 79 -20.45 -9.81 14.71
CA GLY A 79 -19.93 -11.15 14.56
C GLY A 79 -18.42 -11.02 14.39
N LEU A 80 -17.74 -10.68 15.48
CA LEU A 80 -16.31 -10.54 15.56
C LEU A 80 -15.79 -11.98 15.45
N GLU A 81 -15.55 -12.42 14.24
CA GLU A 81 -14.69 -13.54 13.97
C GLU A 81 -13.27 -13.02 14.07
N SER A 82 -12.53 -13.39 15.11
CA SER A 82 -11.11 -13.03 15.16
C SER A 82 -10.39 -13.60 13.94
N THR A 83 -9.35 -12.93 13.48
CA THR A 83 -8.47 -13.49 12.44
C THR A 83 -7.81 -14.79 12.87
N ASP A 84 -7.73 -15.03 14.19
CA ASP A 84 -6.95 -16.11 14.80
C ASP A 84 -7.79 -17.00 15.76
N THR A 85 -9.08 -16.71 16.01
CA THR A 85 -9.97 -17.56 16.85
C THR A 85 -11.30 -17.88 16.16
N PRO A 86 -11.80 -19.13 16.29
CA PRO A 86 -13.05 -19.56 15.65
C PRO A 86 -14.28 -18.80 16.16
N ALA A 87 -15.32 -18.75 15.32
CA ALA A 87 -16.50 -17.89 15.47
C ALA A 87 -17.14 -17.92 16.87
N GLY A 88 -17.49 -16.73 17.38
CA GLY A 88 -18.32 -16.57 18.58
C GLY A 88 -17.58 -16.46 19.92
N GLN A 89 -16.25 -16.48 19.95
CA GLN A 89 -15.47 -16.49 21.20
C GLN A 89 -14.67 -15.21 21.50
N VAL A 90 -14.89 -14.09 20.81
CA VAL A 90 -14.07 -12.87 21.02
C VAL A 90 -14.17 -12.32 22.45
N GLY A 91 -15.32 -12.52 23.11
CA GLY A 91 -15.57 -12.09 24.49
C GLY A 91 -15.69 -10.57 24.65
N ALA A 92 -15.88 -10.12 25.89
CA ALA A 92 -16.23 -8.72 26.18
C ALA A 92 -15.09 -7.73 25.84
N LEU A 93 -15.46 -6.50 25.47
CA LEU A 93 -14.51 -5.41 25.23
C LEU A 93 -13.83 -5.00 26.54
N ARG A 94 -12.50 -5.20 26.62
CA ARG A 94 -11.68 -4.89 27.80
C ARG A 94 -11.17 -3.45 27.77
N SER A 95 -10.53 -3.04 26.68
CA SER A 95 -9.97 -1.69 26.55
C SER A 95 -9.91 -1.21 25.10
N VAL A 96 -9.90 0.11 24.94
CA VAL A 96 -9.60 0.81 23.68
C VAL A 96 -8.55 1.85 24.02
N THR A 97 -7.45 1.88 23.27
CA THR A 97 -6.40 2.90 23.46
C THR A 97 -6.01 3.53 22.14
N ILE A 98 -5.71 4.83 22.17
CA ILE A 98 -5.22 5.60 21.02
C ILE A 98 -3.93 6.29 21.45
N ARG A 99 -2.85 6.10 20.70
CA ARG A 99 -1.52 6.60 21.05
C ARG A 99 -0.75 7.07 19.83
N TRP A 100 0.10 8.06 20.02
CA TRP A 100 1.17 8.37 19.08
C TRP A 100 2.29 7.34 19.20
N PHE A 101 2.90 7.00 18.07
CA PHE A 101 4.16 6.26 18.03
C PHE A 101 5.10 6.90 16.99
N GLN A 102 6.41 6.72 17.16
CA GLN A 102 7.37 7.14 16.15
C GLN A 102 7.44 6.12 15.02
N ALA A 103 7.18 6.55 13.78
CA ALA A 103 7.13 5.65 12.64
C ALA A 103 8.49 4.98 12.37
N GLN A 104 9.61 5.69 12.58
CA GLN A 104 10.96 5.14 12.41
C GLN A 104 11.22 3.96 13.35
N LYS A 105 10.82 4.07 14.62
CA LYS A 105 11.01 3.01 15.62
C LYS A 105 10.25 1.74 15.27
N LEU A 106 9.07 1.87 14.63
CA LEU A 106 8.26 0.73 14.19
C LEU A 106 9.00 -0.22 13.23
N LEU A 107 9.91 0.32 12.41
CA LEU A 107 10.54 -0.40 11.30
C LEU A 107 11.99 -0.82 11.56
N GLY A 108 12.55 -0.56 12.75
CA GLY A 108 13.78 -1.22 13.20
C GLY A 108 14.90 -0.32 13.76
N GLY A 109 14.59 0.53 14.75
CA GLY A 109 15.59 1.27 15.54
C GLY A 109 16.11 2.55 14.86
N ASP A 110 16.75 3.44 15.62
CA ASP A 110 17.22 4.76 15.19
C ASP A 110 18.12 4.65 13.96
N LEU A 111 17.53 4.79 12.76
CA LEU A 111 18.24 4.95 11.51
C LEU A 111 18.81 6.37 11.49
N ASP A 112 19.76 6.63 12.39
CA ASP A 112 20.54 7.86 12.47
C ASP A 112 21.42 7.94 11.23
N TYR A 113 20.86 8.55 10.18
CA TYR A 113 21.61 8.89 8.99
C TYR A 113 22.58 10.01 9.34
N THR A 114 23.88 9.72 9.30
CA THR A 114 24.90 10.76 9.30
C THR A 114 25.12 11.23 7.85
N GLU A 115 25.20 12.54 7.62
CA GLU A 115 25.41 13.12 6.28
C GLU A 115 26.70 12.65 5.57
N GLN A 116 27.52 11.83 6.25
CA GLN A 116 28.75 11.25 5.72
C GLN A 116 28.52 9.96 4.88
N ASP A 117 27.35 9.32 4.96
CA ASP A 117 26.99 8.19 4.10
C ASP A 117 26.62 8.70 2.69
N SER A 118 27.65 8.97 1.89
CA SER A 118 27.61 9.62 0.58
C SER A 118 27.06 8.73 -0.55
N GLY A 119 26.03 7.93 -0.28
CA GLY A 119 25.31 7.19 -1.31
C GLY A 119 24.30 8.07 -2.05
N ASN A 120 24.07 7.75 -3.33
CA ASN A 120 23.01 8.31 -4.16
C ASN A 120 21.88 7.28 -4.34
N GLY A 121 21.68 6.38 -3.37
CA GLY A 121 20.64 5.36 -3.42
C GLY A 121 19.23 5.93 -3.22
N VAL A 122 18.21 5.18 -3.65
CA VAL A 122 16.79 5.53 -3.39
C VAL A 122 16.51 5.57 -1.89
N ASP A 123 17.15 4.69 -1.11
CA ASP A 123 17.07 4.67 0.34
C ASP A 123 17.69 5.91 0.98
N ASP A 124 18.86 6.36 0.53
CA ASP A 124 19.47 7.60 1.02
C ASP A 124 18.59 8.82 0.76
N ALA A 125 18.01 8.92 -0.44
CA ALA A 125 17.12 10.04 -0.79
C ALA A 125 15.86 10.08 0.10
N VAL A 126 15.21 8.93 0.27
CA VAL A 126 14.02 8.79 1.14
C VAL A 126 14.37 9.16 2.59
N MET A 127 15.49 8.64 3.11
CA MET A 127 15.93 8.92 4.48
C MET A 127 16.31 10.37 4.71
N ARG A 128 17.07 10.98 3.80
CA ARG A 128 17.44 12.41 3.89
C ARG A 128 16.20 13.30 3.95
N GLN A 129 15.20 13.04 3.10
CA GLN A 129 13.98 13.85 3.09
C GLN A 129 13.11 13.59 4.32
N TRP A 130 13.08 12.36 4.83
CA TRP A 130 12.41 12.04 6.08
C TRP A 130 13.02 12.76 7.29
N ASN A 131 14.36 12.80 7.34
CA ASN A 131 15.12 13.47 8.40
C ASN A 131 15.05 15.01 8.33
N ARG A 132 14.46 15.57 7.26
CA ARG A 132 14.11 17.00 7.19
C ARG A 132 12.72 17.31 7.74
N LEU A 133 11.88 16.29 7.96
CA LEU A 133 10.53 16.50 8.48
C LEU A 133 10.57 16.97 9.93
N SER A 134 9.67 17.85 10.32
CA SER A 134 9.46 18.14 11.74
C SER A 134 8.92 16.89 12.46
N GLU A 135 9.26 16.72 13.73
CA GLU A 135 8.81 15.59 14.58
C GLU A 135 7.30 15.31 14.50
N ARG A 136 6.47 16.37 14.41
CA ARG A 136 5.01 16.22 14.27
C ARG A 136 4.58 15.35 13.06
N HIS A 137 5.33 15.39 11.97
CA HIS A 137 5.06 14.66 10.73
C HIS A 137 5.69 13.26 10.68
N ARG A 138 6.53 12.92 11.67
CA ARG A 138 7.18 11.60 11.77
C ARG A 138 6.41 10.61 12.65
N ARG A 139 5.33 11.07 13.28
CA ARG A 139 4.50 10.26 14.18
C ARG A 139 3.35 9.61 13.43
N GLY A 140 3.04 8.38 13.79
CA GLY A 140 1.83 7.67 13.37
C GLY A 140 0.84 7.53 14.53
N LEU A 141 -0.43 7.33 14.20
CA LEU A 141 -1.48 7.09 15.19
C LEU A 141 -1.78 5.60 15.27
N TRP A 142 -1.78 5.05 16.48
CA TRP A 142 -2.09 3.64 16.74
C TRP A 142 -3.35 3.56 17.58
N VAL A 143 -4.35 2.84 17.06
CA VAL A 143 -5.56 2.45 17.78
C VAL A 143 -5.47 0.96 18.10
N GLU A 144 -5.61 0.63 19.37
CA GLU A 144 -5.63 -0.74 19.88
C GLU A 144 -6.99 -1.02 20.52
N ILE A 145 -7.64 -2.11 20.11
CA ILE A 145 -8.93 -2.56 20.65
C ILE A 145 -8.71 -3.96 21.19
N VAL A 146 -8.88 -4.12 22.51
CA VAL A 146 -8.63 -5.39 23.20
C VAL A 146 -9.93 -5.94 23.74
N HIS A 147 -10.27 -7.13 23.26
CA HIS A 147 -11.30 -7.99 23.81
C HIS A 147 -10.68 -9.04 24.72
N GLU A 148 -11.52 -9.86 25.34
CA GLU A 148 -11.08 -10.96 26.19
C GLU A 148 -10.19 -11.99 25.48
N ASN A 149 -10.56 -12.38 24.26
CA ASN A 149 -9.88 -13.42 23.50
C ASN A 149 -9.35 -12.94 22.14
N ALA A 150 -9.38 -11.63 21.87
CA ALA A 150 -8.87 -11.06 20.62
C ALA A 150 -8.32 -9.65 20.82
N SER A 151 -7.34 -9.27 19.99
CA SER A 151 -6.86 -7.90 19.88
C SER A 151 -6.85 -7.45 18.43
N TYR A 152 -7.24 -6.20 18.23
CA TYR A 152 -7.34 -5.58 16.91
C TYR A 152 -6.53 -4.30 16.88
N VAL A 153 -5.97 -4.02 15.71
CA VAL A 153 -5.02 -2.91 15.53
C VAL A 153 -5.37 -2.12 14.28
N ALA A 154 -5.42 -0.79 14.44
CA ALA A 154 -5.39 0.16 13.33
C ALA A 154 -4.16 1.07 13.44
N LEU A 155 -3.39 1.17 12.36
CA LEU A 155 -2.21 2.03 12.27
C LEU A 155 -2.42 3.07 11.17
N LEU A 156 -2.41 4.34 11.53
CA LEU A 156 -2.35 5.45 10.60
C LEU A 156 -0.89 5.87 10.48
N LEU A 157 -0.31 5.60 9.33
CA LEU A 157 1.08 5.87 9.05
C LEU A 157 1.24 7.24 8.38
N PRO A 158 2.27 7.99 8.78
CA PRO A 158 2.64 9.21 8.08
C PRO A 158 3.04 8.89 6.64
N GLY A 159 2.61 9.74 5.74
CA GLY A 159 3.09 9.73 4.36
C GLY A 159 4.27 10.67 4.26
N HIS A 160 5.18 10.37 3.35
CA HIS A 160 6.21 11.33 2.99
C HIS A 160 5.52 12.59 2.47
N PRO A 161 5.87 13.79 2.97
CA PRO A 161 5.67 14.96 2.18
C PRO A 161 6.68 14.91 1.05
N GLY A 162 6.22 14.39 -0.09
CA GLY A 162 6.72 14.81 -1.40
C GLY A 162 6.97 16.31 -1.33
N ALA A 163 8.14 16.73 -1.81
CA ALA A 163 8.71 18.05 -1.58
C ALA A 163 7.60 19.09 -1.46
N VAL A 164 7.35 19.57 -0.24
CA VAL A 164 6.38 20.66 0.00
C VAL A 164 6.96 21.90 -0.67
N ARG A 165 6.79 21.98 -1.98
CA ARG A 165 6.56 23.22 -2.68
C ARG A 165 5.04 23.43 -2.67
N ASP A 166 4.48 23.67 -1.50
CA ASP A 166 3.18 24.35 -1.34
C ASP A 166 3.30 25.84 -1.73
N ARG A 167 3.94 26.11 -2.87
CA ARG A 167 4.06 27.45 -3.41
C ARG A 167 4.22 27.37 -4.93
N ARG A 168 3.08 27.57 -5.62
CA ARG A 168 2.94 28.07 -7.02
C ARG A 168 2.69 27.10 -8.18
N THR A 169 2.14 25.90 -7.98
CA THR A 169 1.57 25.16 -9.13
C THR A 169 0.23 24.51 -8.82
N ALA A 170 -0.73 25.33 -8.37
CA ALA A 170 -2.12 25.09 -8.70
C ALA A 170 -2.35 25.38 -10.20
N THR A 171 -1.79 24.56 -11.09
CA THR A 171 -2.38 24.38 -12.41
C THR A 171 -3.50 23.37 -12.23
N SER A 172 -4.67 23.93 -11.96
CA SER A 172 -6.00 23.36 -12.19
C SER A 172 -6.00 22.17 -13.14
N ASN A 173 -6.44 21.01 -12.67
CA ASN A 173 -7.31 20.09 -13.43
C ASN A 173 -7.78 18.93 -12.53
N GLY A 174 -8.55 19.28 -11.48
CA GLY A 174 -9.22 18.30 -10.63
C GLY A 174 -10.38 18.94 -9.87
N TRP A 175 -11.51 19.14 -10.54
CA TRP A 175 -12.88 19.28 -9.99
C TRP A 175 -13.06 20.07 -8.68
N ALA A 176 -12.31 21.14 -8.45
CA ALA A 176 -12.76 22.23 -7.61
C ALA A 176 -13.55 23.19 -8.50
N MET A 177 -14.83 23.34 -8.17
CA MET A 177 -15.77 24.29 -8.77
C MET A 177 -15.07 25.65 -8.96
N GLN A 178 -14.76 26.02 -10.20
CA GLN A 178 -14.30 27.37 -10.52
C GLN A 178 -15.49 28.29 -10.28
N SER A 179 -15.54 28.89 -9.10
CA SER A 179 -16.37 30.07 -8.88
C SER A 179 -15.58 31.30 -9.33
N ASP A 180 -16.21 32.01 -10.24
CA ASP A 180 -15.71 33.21 -10.86
C ASP A 180 -15.43 34.31 -9.81
N GLY A 181 -14.27 34.95 -9.91
CA GLY A 181 -14.12 36.36 -9.55
C GLY A 181 -14.34 36.82 -8.10
N LYS A 182 -13.81 36.13 -7.08
CA LYS A 182 -13.31 36.70 -5.80
C LYS A 182 -12.89 35.54 -4.88
N THR A 183 -11.61 35.19 -4.90
CA THR A 183 -11.07 34.25 -3.90
C THR A 183 -11.06 34.96 -2.55
N LEU A 184 -12.12 34.75 -1.77
CA LEU A 184 -12.01 34.85 -0.32
C LEU A 184 -10.90 33.86 0.06
N ASP A 185 -9.80 34.38 0.59
CA ASP A 185 -8.66 33.65 1.15
C ASP A 185 -9.09 32.90 2.43
N VAL A 186 -10.11 32.04 2.33
CA VAL A 186 -10.45 31.04 3.35
C VAL A 186 -9.65 29.78 3.01
N GLY A 187 -8.33 29.94 2.87
CA GLY A 187 -7.42 28.81 2.88
C GLY A 187 -7.48 28.20 4.28
N ALA A 188 -7.91 26.95 4.39
CA ALA A 188 -7.93 26.26 5.68
C ALA A 188 -6.51 26.22 6.25
N ASP A 189 -6.36 26.57 7.53
CA ASP A 189 -5.06 26.64 8.18
C ASP A 189 -4.42 25.24 8.21
N PRO A 190 -3.24 25.05 7.58
CA PRO A 190 -2.60 23.73 7.48
C PRO A 190 -2.26 23.13 8.85
N ASP A 191 -2.14 23.94 9.90
CA ASP A 191 -1.87 23.46 11.25
C ASP A 191 -3.09 22.77 11.89
N GLN A 192 -4.28 22.90 11.29
CA GLN A 192 -5.50 22.22 11.72
C GLN A 192 -5.67 20.82 11.11
N PHE A 193 -4.70 20.36 10.31
CA PHE A 193 -4.75 19.06 9.65
C PHE A 193 -3.54 18.18 9.98
N VAL A 194 -3.80 16.88 10.12
CA VAL A 194 -2.77 15.87 10.28
C VAL A 194 -2.80 14.92 9.09
N HIS A 195 -1.66 14.76 8.42
CA HIS A 195 -1.57 13.95 7.21
C HIS A 195 -1.05 12.54 7.49
N LEU A 196 -1.96 11.57 7.69
CA LEU A 196 -1.65 10.14 7.83
C LEU A 196 -2.36 9.32 6.73
N PRO A 197 -1.87 9.37 5.48
CA PRO A 197 -2.60 8.89 4.31
C PRO A 197 -2.78 7.37 4.23
N LEU A 198 -1.97 6.58 4.94
CA LEU A 198 -2.00 5.12 4.89
C LEU A 198 -2.58 4.56 6.20
N LEU A 199 -3.75 3.92 6.10
CA LEU A 199 -4.39 3.22 7.21
C LEU A 199 -4.25 1.70 7.02
N LEU A 200 -3.65 1.06 8.01
CA LEU A 200 -3.47 -0.39 8.09
C LEU A 200 -4.41 -0.97 9.15
N LEU A 201 -5.30 -1.88 8.75
CA LEU A 201 -6.27 -2.51 9.66
C LEU A 201 -6.01 -4.02 9.78
N ARG A 202 -5.77 -4.51 11.00
CA ARG A 202 -5.78 -5.93 11.38
C ARG A 202 -6.99 -6.18 12.28
N MET A 203 -8.12 -6.47 11.64
CA MET A 203 -9.40 -6.72 12.30
C MET A 203 -10.41 -7.38 11.34
N PRO A 204 -11.55 -7.90 11.83
CA PRO A 204 -12.58 -8.55 11.01
C PRO A 204 -13.32 -7.53 10.14
N GLN A 205 -13.94 -7.97 9.05
CA GLN A 205 -14.55 -7.06 8.06
C GLN A 205 -15.62 -6.14 8.67
N ALA A 206 -16.45 -6.66 9.58
CA ALA A 206 -17.47 -5.87 10.27
C ALA A 206 -16.85 -4.70 11.08
N LEU A 207 -15.74 -4.95 11.79
CA LEU A 207 -15.07 -3.90 12.57
C LEU A 207 -14.35 -2.87 11.69
N LYS A 208 -13.87 -3.27 10.50
CA LYS A 208 -13.23 -2.32 9.57
C LYS A 208 -14.17 -1.22 9.12
N GLY A 209 -15.44 -1.55 8.85
CA GLY A 209 -16.47 -0.58 8.47
C GLY A 209 -16.67 0.44 9.58
N VAL A 210 -16.96 -0.04 10.80
CA VAL A 210 -17.17 0.80 11.99
C VAL A 210 -15.98 1.71 12.26
N ILE A 211 -14.75 1.19 12.22
CA ILE A 211 -13.55 2.00 12.44
C ILE A 211 -13.33 3.02 11.32
N GLY A 212 -13.57 2.63 10.05
CA GLY A 212 -13.50 3.55 8.92
C GLY A 212 -14.49 4.72 9.06
N ASP A 213 -15.72 4.43 9.44
CA ASP A 213 -16.79 5.41 9.62
C ASP A 213 -16.54 6.30 10.84
N TRP A 214 -16.07 5.71 11.95
CA TRP A 214 -15.70 6.45 13.16
C TRP A 214 -14.55 7.42 12.90
N ILE A 215 -13.49 6.99 12.21
CA ILE A 215 -12.37 7.87 11.82
C ILE A 215 -12.87 8.99 10.90
N SER A 216 -13.69 8.64 9.90
CA SER A 216 -14.23 9.59 8.94
C SER A 216 -15.08 10.68 9.62
N THR A 217 -15.94 10.29 10.57
CA THR A 217 -16.82 11.20 11.31
C THR A 217 -16.07 12.01 12.37
N THR A 218 -15.10 11.40 13.06
CA THR A 218 -14.37 12.04 14.16
C THR A 218 -13.42 13.12 13.67
N PHE A 219 -12.80 12.90 12.51
CA PHE A 219 -11.76 13.77 11.95
C PHE A 219 -12.15 14.43 10.64
N ASP A 220 -13.44 14.43 10.27
CA ASP A 220 -13.94 14.96 8.99
C ASP A 220 -13.05 14.61 7.80
N CYS A 221 -12.84 13.29 7.62
CA CYS A 221 -11.92 12.77 6.63
C CYS A 221 -12.57 11.65 5.82
N ARG A 222 -11.98 11.32 4.67
CA ARG A 222 -12.44 10.23 3.81
C ARG A 222 -11.53 9.02 3.97
N VAL A 223 -12.08 7.92 4.47
CA VAL A 223 -11.44 6.60 4.45
C VAL A 223 -11.93 5.81 3.22
N SER A 224 -11.01 5.22 2.46
CA SER A 224 -11.36 4.39 1.31
C SER A 224 -10.41 3.20 1.18
N LYS A 225 -10.91 2.06 0.70
CA LYS A 225 -10.06 0.88 0.46
C LYS A 225 -8.98 1.21 -0.57
N LEU A 226 -7.74 0.84 -0.27
CA LEU A 226 -6.64 1.04 -1.20
C LEU A 226 -6.62 -0.10 -2.22
N ASN A 227 -6.62 0.24 -3.50
CA ASN A 227 -6.44 -0.68 -4.62
C ASN A 227 -5.11 -0.40 -5.32
N LEU A 228 -4.07 -1.13 -4.90
CA LEU A 228 -2.74 -1.08 -5.50
C LEU A 228 -2.79 -1.71 -6.89
N GLY A 229 -2.49 -0.90 -7.91
CA GLY A 229 -2.37 -1.38 -9.28
C GLY A 229 -0.98 -1.88 -9.63
N THR A 230 -0.86 -2.37 -10.86
CA THR A 230 0.34 -2.99 -11.43
C THR A 230 1.58 -2.10 -11.31
N ARG A 231 1.45 -0.80 -11.63
CA ARG A 231 2.58 0.13 -11.49
C ARG A 231 3.12 0.18 -10.06
N THR A 232 2.26 0.15 -9.04
CA THR A 232 2.71 0.21 -7.64
C THR A 232 3.48 -1.03 -7.27
N LEU A 233 2.94 -2.19 -7.62
CA LEU A 233 3.53 -3.47 -7.31
C LEU A 233 4.91 -3.60 -7.98
N VAL A 234 5.02 -3.22 -9.25
CA VAL A 234 6.29 -3.24 -9.99
C VAL A 234 7.30 -2.28 -9.38
N THR A 235 6.95 -1.01 -9.19
CA THR A 235 7.88 -0.01 -8.63
C THR A 235 8.39 -0.43 -7.26
N VAL A 236 7.49 -0.85 -6.37
CA VAL A 236 7.84 -1.25 -5.00
C VAL A 236 8.73 -2.49 -4.99
N TRP A 237 8.48 -3.44 -5.90
CA TRP A 237 9.32 -4.63 -6.03
C TRP A 237 10.72 -4.30 -6.56
N GLU A 238 10.84 -3.48 -7.59
CA GLU A 238 12.12 -3.10 -8.19
C GLU A 238 12.94 -2.23 -7.21
N ASP A 239 12.30 -1.30 -6.49
CA ASP A 239 12.93 -0.52 -5.43
C ASP A 239 13.38 -1.43 -4.27
N TRP A 240 12.58 -2.43 -3.90
CA TRP A 240 12.97 -3.40 -2.88
C TRP A 240 14.23 -4.16 -3.28
N ILE A 241 14.34 -4.60 -4.54
CA ILE A 241 15.55 -5.27 -5.04
C ILE A 241 16.76 -4.34 -4.94
N LYS A 242 16.61 -3.06 -5.31
CA LYS A 242 17.70 -2.07 -5.26
C LYS A 242 18.20 -1.83 -3.83
N VAL A 243 17.30 -1.79 -2.84
CA VAL A 243 17.65 -1.48 -1.44
C VAL A 243 18.04 -2.72 -0.63
N ALA A 244 17.21 -3.77 -0.65
CA ALA A 244 17.44 -4.98 0.14
C ALA A 244 18.40 -5.98 -0.54
N GLY A 245 18.58 -5.85 -1.85
CA GLY A 245 19.27 -6.84 -2.67
C GLY A 245 18.45 -8.13 -2.86
N LEU A 246 19.01 -9.04 -3.67
CA LEU A 246 18.40 -10.35 -3.94
C LEU A 246 18.96 -11.41 -3.00
N PRO A 247 18.13 -12.07 -2.17
CA PRO A 247 18.60 -13.13 -1.29
C PRO A 247 19.13 -14.31 -2.12
N GLY A 248 20.23 -14.92 -1.68
CA GLY A 248 20.82 -16.09 -2.34
C GLY A 248 20.19 -17.42 -1.92
N LYS A 249 19.43 -17.38 -0.82
CA LYS A 249 18.70 -18.48 -0.20
C LYS A 249 17.47 -17.88 0.47
N GLY A 250 16.36 -18.62 0.53
CA GLY A 250 15.12 -18.13 1.13
C GLY A 250 13.90 -18.66 0.40
N PRO A 251 12.71 -18.14 0.71
CA PRO A 251 11.49 -18.50 0.00
C PRO A 251 11.54 -18.00 -1.45
N ASP A 252 10.83 -18.71 -2.31
CA ASP A 252 10.67 -18.33 -3.71
C ASP A 252 9.95 -16.99 -3.84
N PHE A 253 10.30 -16.25 -4.89
CA PHE A 253 9.52 -15.09 -5.32
C PHE A 253 8.26 -15.58 -6.02
N SER A 254 7.10 -15.04 -5.67
CA SER A 254 5.85 -15.34 -6.36
C SER A 254 5.17 -14.07 -6.86
N ILE A 255 4.64 -14.16 -8.09
CA ILE A 255 3.93 -13.08 -8.76
C ILE A 255 2.64 -13.62 -9.37
N SER A 256 1.55 -12.92 -9.11
CA SER A 256 0.22 -13.28 -9.60
C SER A 256 -0.21 -12.28 -10.67
N LEU A 257 -0.53 -12.80 -11.85
CA LEU A 257 -1.11 -12.06 -12.96
C LEU A 257 -2.61 -12.30 -13.03
N ALA A 258 -3.38 -11.27 -13.35
CA ALA A 258 -4.80 -11.36 -13.67
C ALA A 258 -5.07 -10.80 -15.07
N PHE A 259 -6.07 -11.36 -15.76
CA PHE A 259 -6.44 -10.97 -17.11
C PHE A 259 -7.80 -10.27 -17.13
N ASN A 260 -7.80 -9.04 -17.63
CA ASN A 260 -8.99 -8.27 -17.97
C ASN A 260 -9.13 -8.16 -19.50
N ALA A 261 -9.01 -9.30 -20.19
CA ALA A 261 -9.26 -9.36 -21.62
C ALA A 261 -10.76 -9.61 -21.82
N PRO A 262 -11.49 -8.74 -22.54
CA PRO A 262 -12.85 -9.07 -22.91
C PRO A 262 -12.82 -10.36 -23.71
N LEU A 263 -13.49 -11.39 -23.22
CA LEU A 263 -13.69 -12.62 -23.95
C LEU A 263 -14.47 -12.24 -25.21
N ALA A 264 -14.01 -12.70 -26.37
CA ALA A 264 -14.68 -12.38 -27.62
C ALA A 264 -16.09 -12.96 -27.55
N ALA A 265 -17.08 -12.09 -27.30
CA ALA A 265 -18.48 -12.44 -27.36
C ALA A 265 -18.66 -13.25 -28.64
N LYS A 266 -19.15 -14.49 -28.52
CA LYS A 266 -19.48 -15.32 -29.67
C LYS A 266 -20.22 -14.40 -30.63
N ARG A 267 -19.60 -14.05 -31.76
CA ARG A 267 -20.34 -13.59 -32.93
C ARG A 267 -21.28 -14.73 -33.21
N VAL A 268 -22.49 -14.67 -32.65
CA VAL A 268 -23.63 -15.43 -33.14
C VAL A 268 -23.62 -15.05 -34.60
N ARG A 269 -23.12 -15.98 -35.42
CA ARG A 269 -23.28 -15.93 -36.85
C ARG A 269 -24.79 -16.02 -37.02
N SER A 270 -25.48 -14.88 -36.94
CA SER A 270 -26.66 -14.72 -37.76
C SER A 270 -26.10 -14.84 -39.16
N SER A 271 -26.19 -16.05 -39.69
CA SER A 271 -26.22 -16.25 -41.12
C SER A 271 -27.35 -15.36 -41.62
N LYS A 272 -27.01 -14.11 -41.95
CA LYS A 272 -27.80 -13.29 -42.86
C LYS A 272 -27.90 -14.11 -44.13
N ALA A 273 -29.07 -14.74 -44.27
CA ALA A 273 -29.61 -15.12 -45.54
C ALA A 273 -29.44 -13.93 -46.50
N ALA A 274 -28.80 -14.19 -47.63
CA ALA A 274 -28.83 -13.33 -48.79
C ALA A 274 -29.88 -13.90 -49.78
N PRO A 275 -30.34 -13.12 -50.75
CA PRO A 275 -31.66 -12.50 -50.72
C PRO A 275 -32.58 -13.11 -51.78
N GLY A 276 -33.89 -13.14 -51.52
CA GLY A 276 -34.84 -13.64 -52.50
C GLY A 276 -36.29 -13.37 -52.12
N ASN A 277 -36.87 -12.43 -52.86
CA ASN A 277 -38.29 -12.20 -53.14
C ASN A 277 -39.12 -11.31 -52.21
N GLU A 278 -39.66 -10.30 -52.88
CA GLU A 278 -40.64 -9.29 -52.54
C GLU A 278 -42.01 -9.92 -52.22
N ALA A 279 -42.72 -9.38 -51.21
CA ALA A 279 -44.07 -8.83 -51.35
C ALA A 279 -44.66 -8.50 -49.95
N GLU A 280 -44.98 -7.22 -49.79
CA GLU A 280 -46.13 -6.61 -49.10
C GLU A 280 -46.88 -7.38 -48.00
N GLU A 281 -46.95 -6.79 -46.79
CA GLU A 281 -48.18 -6.47 -46.02
C GLU A 281 -47.74 -5.90 -44.66
N GLN A 282 -47.85 -4.58 -44.44
CA GLN A 282 -49.01 -3.84 -43.93
C GLN A 282 -48.91 -3.55 -42.42
N GLU A 283 -48.86 -2.24 -42.16
CA GLU A 283 -49.15 -1.48 -40.94
C GLU A 283 -49.70 -2.23 -39.73
N ARG A 284 -49.10 -1.98 -38.56
CA ARG A 284 -49.81 -1.52 -37.36
C ARG A 284 -48.85 -0.89 -36.35
N LEU A 285 -49.06 0.40 -36.14
CA LEU A 285 -48.62 1.18 -34.99
C LEU A 285 -49.39 0.73 -33.75
N GLY A 286 -48.69 0.62 -32.62
CA GLY A 286 -49.25 0.60 -31.28
C GLY A 286 -48.17 1.08 -30.30
N PRO A 287 -48.42 2.12 -29.49
CA PRO A 287 -47.52 2.52 -28.42
C PRO A 287 -47.86 1.71 -27.17
N ASP A 288 -46.86 1.13 -26.51
CA ASP A 288 -47.05 0.65 -25.15
C ASP A 288 -45.82 1.00 -24.32
N GLU A 289 -46.03 1.97 -23.44
CA GLU A 289 -45.16 2.31 -22.33
C GLU A 289 -45.37 1.24 -21.26
N GLY A 290 -44.29 0.53 -20.94
CA GLY A 290 -44.23 -0.40 -19.82
C GLY A 290 -42.88 -0.23 -19.13
N GLU A 291 -42.90 0.58 -18.08
CA GLU A 291 -41.97 0.49 -16.96
C GLU A 291 -41.96 -0.95 -16.45
N ASP A 292 -40.78 -1.51 -16.19
CA ASP A 292 -40.50 -2.59 -15.22
C ASP A 292 -38.98 -2.79 -15.24
N GLU A 293 -38.26 -2.20 -14.29
CA GLU A 293 -37.94 -2.77 -12.97
C GLU A 293 -36.55 -3.43 -12.99
N ASP A 294 -35.75 -3.01 -12.03
CA ASP A 294 -34.39 -3.43 -11.74
C ASP A 294 -34.31 -4.96 -11.57
N SER A 295 -33.91 -5.68 -12.61
CA SER A 295 -33.51 -7.07 -12.49
C SER A 295 -32.04 -7.14 -12.06
N GLU A 296 -31.80 -6.92 -10.77
CA GLU A 296 -30.61 -7.36 -10.04
C GLU A 296 -30.63 -8.90 -9.92
N ASP A 297 -30.42 -9.64 -11.01
CA ASP A 297 -30.07 -11.07 -10.96
C ASP A 297 -29.65 -11.57 -12.36
N ASP A 298 -28.34 -11.61 -12.63
CA ASP A 298 -27.78 -12.58 -13.60
C ASP A 298 -26.31 -12.93 -13.28
N ASP A 299 -26.08 -13.64 -12.17
CA ASP A 299 -24.95 -14.59 -12.09
C ASP A 299 -25.41 -15.87 -12.78
N THR A 300 -25.15 -16.05 -14.09
CA THR A 300 -24.80 -17.35 -14.71
C THR A 300 -24.58 -17.28 -16.24
N SER A 301 -23.53 -16.58 -16.67
CA SER A 301 -22.75 -17.04 -17.82
C SER A 301 -21.28 -16.63 -17.68
N ARG A 302 -20.59 -17.18 -16.67
CA ARG A 302 -19.12 -17.06 -16.57
C ARG A 302 -18.51 -17.79 -17.76
N GLU A 303 -18.31 -17.08 -18.87
CA GLU A 303 -17.63 -17.61 -20.04
C GLU A 303 -16.28 -18.24 -19.61
N PRO A 304 -15.98 -19.47 -20.06
CA PRO A 304 -14.75 -20.15 -19.68
C PRO A 304 -13.55 -19.36 -20.21
N GLY A 305 -12.59 -19.05 -19.34
CA GLY A 305 -11.40 -18.29 -19.69
C GLY A 305 -10.36 -18.28 -18.57
N LEU A 306 -9.09 -18.09 -18.94
CA LEU A 306 -7.99 -17.95 -18.00
C LEU A 306 -8.09 -16.60 -17.28
N ARG A 307 -8.37 -16.63 -15.97
CA ARG A 307 -8.54 -15.41 -15.16
C ARG A 307 -7.25 -14.94 -14.51
N SER A 308 -6.39 -15.87 -14.12
CA SER A 308 -5.13 -15.57 -13.45
C SER A 308 -4.06 -16.62 -13.73
N ILE A 309 -2.80 -16.22 -13.62
CA ILE A 309 -1.62 -17.11 -13.62
C ILE A 309 -0.77 -16.73 -12.41
N ASP A 310 -0.40 -17.73 -11.62
CA ASP A 310 0.58 -17.57 -10.55
C ASP A 310 1.92 -18.16 -11.00
N MET A 311 2.99 -17.40 -10.84
CA MET A 311 4.34 -17.80 -11.22
C MET A 311 5.24 -17.73 -10.00
N THR A 312 6.10 -18.72 -9.85
CA THR A 312 7.13 -18.78 -8.80
C THR A 312 8.52 -18.82 -9.42
N VAL A 313 9.44 -18.04 -8.86
CA VAL A 313 10.83 -17.92 -9.33
C VAL A 313 11.75 -18.22 -8.16
N SER A 314 12.64 -19.19 -8.34
CA SER A 314 13.63 -19.56 -7.32
C SER A 314 14.59 -18.39 -7.04
N PRO A 315 15.19 -18.29 -5.84
CA PRO A 315 16.17 -17.24 -5.54
C PRO A 315 17.37 -17.20 -6.50
N GLN A 316 17.77 -18.36 -7.05
CA GLN A 316 18.89 -18.45 -8.00
C GLN A 316 18.51 -17.85 -9.36
N ASP A 317 17.31 -18.17 -9.86
CA ASP A 317 16.84 -17.66 -11.14
C ASP A 317 16.44 -16.19 -11.06
N LEU A 318 15.95 -15.73 -9.90
CA LEU A 318 15.62 -14.32 -9.67
C LEU A 318 16.82 -13.39 -9.93
N ARG A 319 18.02 -13.82 -9.52
CA ARG A 319 19.28 -13.10 -9.81
C ARG A 319 19.64 -13.11 -11.29
N ARG A 320 19.33 -14.20 -12.00
CA ARG A 320 19.55 -14.31 -13.44
C ARG A 320 18.62 -13.37 -14.21
N PHE A 321 17.34 -13.31 -13.82
CA PHE A 321 16.38 -12.36 -14.38
C PHE A 321 16.85 -10.92 -14.22
N PHE A 322 17.21 -10.52 -13.01
CA PHE A 322 17.67 -9.16 -12.75
C PHE A 322 18.90 -8.80 -13.59
N ARG A 323 19.93 -9.66 -13.59
CA ARG A 323 21.14 -9.45 -14.40
C ARG A 323 20.84 -9.39 -15.90
N ALA A 324 19.95 -10.24 -16.41
CA ALA A 324 19.57 -10.22 -17.82
C ALA A 324 18.83 -8.93 -18.19
N GLY A 325 18.02 -8.41 -17.28
CA GLY A 325 17.34 -7.12 -17.41
C GLY A 325 18.32 -5.96 -17.54
N GLU A 326 19.28 -5.87 -16.61
CA GLU A 326 20.32 -4.83 -16.61
C GLU A 326 21.17 -4.85 -17.89
N GLN A 327 21.50 -6.05 -18.39
CA GLN A 327 22.32 -6.22 -19.59
C GLN A 327 21.57 -5.88 -20.88
N SER A 328 20.24 -5.94 -20.90
CA SER A 328 19.50 -5.79 -22.15
C SER A 328 19.47 -4.34 -22.64
N GLY A 329 19.64 -3.34 -21.76
CA GLY A 329 19.78 -1.90 -22.09
C GLY A 329 18.63 -1.24 -22.87
N ALA A 330 17.60 -2.00 -23.23
CA ALA A 330 16.49 -1.57 -24.08
C ALA A 330 15.17 -2.05 -23.48
N LEU A 331 14.10 -1.29 -23.71
CA LEU A 331 12.74 -1.70 -23.34
C LEU A 331 12.26 -2.84 -24.25
N TYR A 332 11.73 -3.91 -23.67
CA TYR A 332 11.08 -4.98 -24.42
C TYR A 332 9.85 -4.42 -25.17
N ARG A 333 9.74 -4.78 -26.45
CA ARG A 333 8.56 -4.54 -27.28
C ARG A 333 8.11 -5.87 -27.85
N SER A 334 6.83 -6.19 -27.66
CA SER A 334 6.25 -7.39 -28.25
C SER A 334 6.06 -7.19 -29.75
N ASN A 335 6.33 -8.24 -30.53
CA ASN A 335 6.00 -8.26 -31.95
C ASN A 335 4.50 -8.44 -32.20
N ASN A 336 3.74 -8.83 -31.16
CA ASN A 336 2.30 -9.01 -31.23
C ASN A 336 1.60 -7.74 -30.72
N SER A 337 1.57 -6.71 -31.57
CA SER A 337 0.85 -5.48 -31.29
C SER A 337 -0.59 -5.56 -31.79
N GLY A 338 -1.53 -5.21 -30.90
CA GLY A 338 -2.95 -5.13 -31.25
C GLY A 338 -3.36 -3.70 -31.63
N SER A 339 -4.61 -3.54 -32.09
CA SER A 339 -5.24 -2.24 -32.35
C SER A 339 -5.15 -1.27 -31.18
N TRP A 340 -5.08 -1.81 -29.96
CA TRP A 340 -4.93 -1.04 -28.74
C TRP A 340 -3.63 -0.23 -28.70
N GLU A 341 -2.54 -0.61 -29.37
CA GLU A 341 -1.27 0.11 -29.20
C GLU A 341 -1.38 1.59 -29.63
N SER A 342 -2.13 1.85 -30.71
CA SER A 342 -2.40 3.17 -31.26
C SER A 342 -3.67 3.84 -30.71
N ASP A 343 -4.57 3.10 -30.07
CA ASP A 343 -5.80 3.65 -29.48
C ASP A 343 -5.71 3.81 -27.94
N PRO A 344 -5.52 5.04 -27.42
CA PRO A 344 -5.43 5.29 -25.99
C PRO A 344 -6.76 5.02 -25.24
N ARG A 345 -7.91 5.11 -25.91
CA ARG A 345 -9.22 4.83 -25.29
C ARG A 345 -9.38 3.33 -25.07
N GLU A 346 -9.05 2.54 -26.08
CA GLU A 346 -9.05 1.08 -25.97
C GLU A 346 -8.05 0.60 -24.91
N ARG A 347 -6.84 1.18 -24.85
CA ARG A 347 -5.86 0.87 -23.78
C ARG A 347 -6.42 1.11 -22.40
N ARG A 348 -7.09 2.25 -22.19
CA ARG A 348 -7.71 2.57 -20.90
C ARG A 348 -8.85 1.60 -20.57
N ARG A 349 -9.69 1.28 -21.55
CA ARG A 349 -10.77 0.29 -21.38
C ARG A 349 -10.23 -1.08 -20.94
N LEU A 350 -9.17 -1.56 -21.59
CA LEU A 350 -8.55 -2.86 -21.29
C LEU A 350 -7.80 -2.85 -19.94
N ALA A 351 -7.11 -1.75 -19.62
CA ALA A 351 -6.44 -1.53 -18.34
C ALA A 351 -7.40 -1.54 -17.14
N GLY A 352 -8.68 -1.21 -17.35
CA GLY A 352 -9.69 -1.12 -16.30
C GLY A 352 -9.82 0.28 -15.69
N GLY A 353 -10.61 0.38 -14.62
CA GLY A 353 -10.96 1.66 -14.01
C GLY A 353 -9.85 2.29 -13.15
N ASN A 354 -8.86 1.51 -12.70
CA ASN A 354 -7.76 2.01 -11.90
C ASN A 354 -6.62 2.50 -12.80
N ALA A 355 -6.16 3.75 -12.60
CA ALA A 355 -5.10 4.36 -13.39
C ALA A 355 -3.75 3.60 -13.28
N ASP A 356 -3.59 2.82 -12.23
CA ASP A 356 -2.38 2.06 -11.93
C ASP A 356 -2.36 0.64 -12.50
N ASP A 357 -3.48 0.13 -13.04
CA ASP A 357 -3.63 -1.27 -13.46
C ASP A 357 -3.02 -1.55 -14.84
N GLY A 358 -3.08 -0.61 -15.78
CA GLY A 358 -2.51 -0.77 -17.12
C GLY A 358 -1.02 -0.45 -17.17
N TRP A 359 -0.37 -0.68 -18.31
CA TRP A 359 1.07 -0.43 -18.53
C TRP A 359 1.39 0.90 -19.23
N ALA A 360 0.44 1.83 -19.28
CA ALA A 360 0.59 3.08 -20.03
C ALA A 360 1.69 4.01 -19.48
N TRP A 361 2.01 3.91 -18.19
CA TRP A 361 3.07 4.66 -17.53
C TRP A 361 4.48 4.27 -17.98
N ARG A 362 4.66 3.04 -18.51
CA ARG A 362 5.96 2.51 -18.91
C ARG A 362 6.60 3.26 -20.07
N THR A 363 5.81 3.90 -20.96
CA THR A 363 6.35 4.58 -22.14
C THR A 363 7.23 5.78 -21.81
N ASN A 364 7.13 6.30 -20.58
CA ASN A 364 7.85 7.47 -20.13
C ASN A 364 9.05 7.11 -19.23
N GLN A 365 9.31 5.82 -19.01
CA GLN A 365 10.33 5.36 -18.09
C GLN A 365 11.58 4.86 -18.81
N ALA A 366 12.71 4.99 -18.14
CA ALA A 366 13.98 4.51 -18.65
C ALA A 366 14.08 2.97 -18.55
N PRO A 367 14.82 2.30 -19.46
CA PRO A 367 14.93 0.83 -19.50
C PRO A 367 15.49 0.19 -18.22
N ASP A 368 16.25 0.96 -17.45
CA ASP A 368 16.93 0.60 -16.22
C ASP A 368 16.07 0.77 -14.96
N GLU A 369 14.87 1.34 -15.07
CA GLU A 369 13.98 1.49 -13.92
C GLU A 369 13.45 0.15 -13.39
N HIS A 370 13.15 -0.80 -14.30
CA HIS A 370 12.46 -2.05 -13.98
C HIS A 370 13.12 -3.31 -14.61
N PRO A 371 14.41 -3.57 -14.33
CA PRO A 371 15.19 -4.61 -14.99
C PRO A 371 14.60 -6.02 -14.80
N PHE A 372 14.12 -6.36 -13.60
CA PHE A 372 13.52 -7.68 -13.38
C PHE A 372 12.26 -7.86 -14.23
N THR A 373 11.39 -6.86 -14.24
CA THR A 373 10.11 -6.88 -14.96
C THR A 373 10.33 -6.97 -16.48
N GLU A 374 11.33 -6.27 -17.01
CA GLU A 374 11.74 -6.33 -18.41
C GLU A 374 12.28 -7.72 -18.81
N ALA A 375 13.08 -8.35 -17.94
CA ALA A 375 13.57 -9.70 -18.19
C ALA A 375 12.45 -10.75 -18.13
N LEU A 376 11.54 -10.61 -17.16
CA LEU A 376 10.36 -11.45 -17.03
C LEU A 376 9.47 -11.34 -18.27
N ALA A 377 9.21 -10.13 -18.77
CA ALA A 377 8.41 -9.90 -19.98
C ALA A 377 8.97 -10.66 -21.19
N ARG A 378 10.29 -10.59 -21.41
CA ARG A 378 10.97 -11.32 -22.50
C ARG A 378 10.83 -12.83 -22.35
N TYR A 379 11.00 -13.33 -21.12
CA TYR A 379 10.90 -14.75 -20.84
C TYR A 379 9.49 -15.28 -21.09
N LEU A 380 8.47 -14.55 -20.65
CA LEU A 380 7.06 -14.92 -20.85
C LEU A 380 6.67 -14.87 -22.32
N ASP A 381 7.13 -13.87 -23.07
CA ASP A 381 6.89 -13.82 -24.51
C ASP A 381 7.60 -14.97 -25.25
N HIS A 382 8.86 -15.25 -24.93
CA HIS A 382 9.62 -16.29 -25.59
C HIS A 382 9.09 -17.71 -25.29
N HIS A 383 8.71 -17.99 -24.04
CA HIS A 383 8.35 -19.34 -23.61
C HIS A 383 6.84 -19.61 -23.59
N LEU A 384 6.00 -18.58 -23.40
CA LEU A 384 4.55 -18.71 -23.29
C LEU A 384 3.78 -17.93 -24.35
N ALA A 385 4.46 -17.19 -25.24
CA ALA A 385 3.84 -16.23 -26.16
C ALA A 385 2.93 -15.22 -25.43
N LEU A 386 3.27 -14.91 -24.18
CA LEU A 386 2.49 -14.03 -23.31
C LEU A 386 3.13 -12.64 -23.24
N ASN A 387 2.46 -11.66 -23.83
CA ASN A 387 2.84 -10.25 -23.70
C ASN A 387 2.44 -9.70 -22.33
N LEU A 388 3.40 -9.65 -21.39
CA LEU A 388 3.21 -9.11 -20.04
C LEU A 388 2.70 -7.66 -20.06
N PHE A 389 3.09 -6.86 -21.05
CA PHE A 389 2.75 -5.43 -21.15
C PHE A 389 1.46 -5.17 -21.93
N HIS A 390 0.70 -6.20 -22.26
CA HIS A 390 -0.63 -6.04 -22.82
C HIS A 390 -1.55 -5.32 -21.79
N PRO A 391 -2.36 -4.32 -22.18
CA PRO A 391 -3.16 -3.53 -21.24
C PRO A 391 -4.11 -4.33 -20.35
N SER A 392 -4.58 -5.49 -20.84
CA SER A 392 -5.42 -6.42 -20.06
C SER A 392 -4.67 -7.24 -19.03
N VAL A 393 -3.34 -7.29 -19.05
CA VAL A 393 -2.55 -8.07 -18.09
C VAL A 393 -2.20 -7.18 -16.91
N ARG A 394 -2.57 -7.62 -15.71
CA ARG A 394 -2.32 -6.88 -14.47
C ARG A 394 -1.54 -7.74 -13.50
N ILE A 395 -0.58 -7.16 -12.81
CA ILE A 395 -0.01 -7.75 -11.61
C ILE A 395 -0.96 -7.43 -10.45
N VAL A 396 -1.40 -8.46 -9.73
CA VAL A 396 -2.37 -8.30 -8.61
C VAL A 396 -1.77 -8.64 -7.25
N GLN A 397 -0.68 -9.40 -7.24
CA GLN A 397 0.05 -9.76 -6.02
C GLN A 397 1.52 -10.01 -6.32
N ILE A 398 2.37 -9.59 -5.39
CA ILE A 398 3.79 -9.92 -5.32
C ILE A 398 4.09 -10.43 -3.90
N SER A 399 4.85 -11.51 -3.81
CA SER A 399 5.30 -12.08 -2.55
C SER A 399 6.77 -12.49 -2.65
N CYS A 400 7.56 -12.10 -1.66
CA CYS A 400 8.96 -12.45 -1.54
C CYS A 400 9.29 -12.72 -0.05
N GLY A 401 10.54 -13.07 0.25
CA GLY A 401 10.96 -13.31 1.63
C GLY A 401 10.84 -12.10 2.57
N GLY A 402 10.74 -10.88 2.03
CA GLY A 402 10.62 -9.63 2.79
C GLY A 402 9.21 -9.11 2.96
N PHE A 403 8.30 -9.35 2.01
CA PHE A 403 6.93 -8.87 2.10
C PHE A 403 5.96 -9.65 1.20
N VAL A 404 4.68 -9.52 1.50
CA VAL A 404 3.55 -9.90 0.63
C VAL A 404 2.70 -8.66 0.42
N LEU A 405 2.51 -8.29 -0.85
CA LEU A 405 1.72 -7.14 -1.26
C LEU A 405 0.71 -7.57 -2.32
N ALA A 406 -0.56 -7.32 -2.05
CA ALA A 406 -1.66 -7.49 -3.00
C ALA A 406 -2.48 -6.20 -3.06
N GLN A 407 -3.46 -6.14 -3.96
CA GLN A 407 -4.30 -4.95 -4.20
C GLN A 407 -4.72 -4.20 -2.93
N SER A 408 -5.18 -4.89 -1.89
CA SER A 408 -5.62 -4.26 -0.64
C SER A 408 -5.04 -4.92 0.62
N ARG A 409 -3.90 -5.60 0.51
CA ARG A 409 -3.33 -6.41 1.59
C ARG A 409 -1.82 -6.24 1.64
N LEU A 410 -1.31 -6.02 2.85
CA LEU A 410 0.12 -5.84 3.12
C LEU A 410 0.54 -6.77 4.26
N LYS A 411 1.67 -7.45 4.11
CA LYS A 411 2.40 -8.10 5.19
C LYS A 411 3.89 -7.87 4.98
N VAL A 412 4.56 -7.24 5.94
CA VAL A 412 6.03 -7.18 5.95
C VAL A 412 6.54 -8.33 6.80
N VAL A 413 7.46 -9.13 6.26
CA VAL A 413 7.97 -10.35 6.89
C VAL A 413 9.31 -10.03 7.55
N ARG A 414 9.48 -10.49 8.79
CA ARG A 414 10.72 -10.40 9.56
C ARG A 414 11.11 -11.79 10.03
N VAL A 415 12.32 -12.22 9.65
CA VAL A 415 12.92 -13.49 10.10
C VAL A 415 14.19 -13.15 10.90
N GLY A 416 14.17 -13.35 12.22
CA GLY A 416 15.31 -13.06 13.10
C GLY A 416 15.42 -11.58 13.54
N SER A 417 16.66 -11.13 13.82
CA SER A 417 16.96 -9.72 14.09
C SER A 417 16.78 -8.89 12.82
N VAL A 418 16.20 -7.68 12.93
CA VAL A 418 16.12 -6.76 11.78
C VAL A 418 17.55 -6.39 11.40
N SER A 419 17.98 -6.74 10.20
CA SER A 419 19.17 -6.11 9.63
C SER A 419 18.81 -4.68 9.25
N ASP A 420 19.73 -3.74 9.42
CA ASP A 420 19.48 -2.34 9.07
C ASP A 420 19.04 -2.17 7.60
N GLN A 421 19.51 -3.07 6.72
CA GLN A 421 19.07 -3.14 5.33
C GLN A 421 17.58 -3.50 5.18
N LEU A 422 17.05 -4.43 5.98
CA LEU A 422 15.63 -4.78 5.96
C LEU A 422 14.79 -3.64 6.52
N ALA A 423 15.27 -2.97 7.58
CA ALA A 423 14.61 -1.79 8.13
C ALA A 423 14.53 -0.67 7.08
N ARG A 424 15.64 -0.38 6.40
CA ARG A 424 15.70 0.61 5.31
C ARG A 424 14.78 0.23 4.15
N ALA A 425 14.80 -1.02 3.70
CA ALA A 425 13.94 -1.48 2.61
C ALA A 425 12.45 -1.40 2.98
N ALA A 426 12.08 -1.81 4.20
CA ALA A 426 10.72 -1.67 4.69
C ALA A 426 10.31 -0.20 4.86
N TRP A 427 11.25 0.68 5.22
CA TRP A 427 11.02 2.12 5.28
C TRP A 427 10.70 2.70 3.90
N VAL A 428 11.59 2.47 2.91
CA VAL A 428 11.39 2.88 1.52
C VAL A 428 10.06 2.35 0.98
N PHE A 429 9.77 1.08 1.26
CA PHE A 429 8.52 0.44 0.88
C PHE A 429 7.28 1.20 1.41
N VAL A 430 7.24 1.49 2.71
CA VAL A 430 6.07 2.14 3.33
C VAL A 430 5.96 3.60 2.89
N THR A 431 7.08 4.31 2.77
CA THR A 431 7.09 5.71 2.32
C THR A 431 6.63 5.84 0.86
N ARG A 432 7.17 5.02 -0.05
CA ARG A 432 6.73 4.99 -1.46
C ARG A 432 5.25 4.65 -1.60
N LEU A 433 4.75 3.74 -0.76
CA LEU A 433 3.32 3.43 -0.71
C LEU A 433 2.52 4.67 -0.31
N GLY A 434 2.96 5.41 0.72
CA GLY A 434 2.35 6.64 1.19
C GLY A 434 2.38 7.79 0.17
N GLU A 435 3.49 7.99 -0.55
CA GLU A 435 3.63 9.00 -1.63
C GLU A 435 2.53 8.82 -2.67
N ARG A 436 2.34 7.58 -3.12
CA ARG A 436 1.37 7.26 -4.15
C ARG A 436 -0.07 7.57 -3.74
N LEU A 437 -0.37 7.44 -2.46
CA LEU A 437 -1.70 7.76 -1.92
C LEU A 437 -2.03 9.24 -1.93
N ARG A 438 -1.02 10.13 -2.03
CA ARG A 438 -1.28 11.58 -2.11
C ARG A 438 -1.72 12.03 -3.50
N GLY A 439 -1.68 11.14 -4.50
CA GLY A 439 -2.10 11.46 -5.87
C GLY A 439 -1.08 12.29 -6.65
N GLU A 440 0.14 12.42 -6.13
CA GLU A 440 1.23 12.99 -6.91
C GLU A 440 1.62 11.99 -8.01
N LYS A 441 1.71 12.49 -9.25
CA LYS A 441 2.55 11.84 -10.25
C LYS A 441 3.91 11.71 -9.58
N MET A 442 4.43 10.48 -9.52
CA MET A 442 5.79 10.19 -9.07
C MET A 442 6.71 11.27 -9.68
N PHE A 443 7.13 12.24 -8.85
CA PHE A 443 8.13 13.19 -9.29
C PHE A 443 9.39 12.36 -9.33
N ASP A 444 9.96 12.26 -10.53
CA ASP A 444 11.31 11.76 -10.70
C ASP A 444 12.15 12.55 -9.68
N LEU A 445 12.76 11.81 -8.75
CA LEU A 445 13.87 12.34 -7.98
C LEU A 445 14.97 12.55 -9.02
N GLU A 446 14.98 13.72 -9.67
CA GLU A 446 16.09 14.13 -10.52
C GLU A 446 17.34 14.10 -9.63
N PHE A 447 18.23 13.17 -9.95
CA PHE A 447 19.52 12.94 -9.29
C PHE A 447 20.51 14.07 -9.58
#